data_AF-A0A811QC31-F1
#
_entry.id   AF-A0A811QC31-F1
#
_cell.length_a   1.000
_cell.length_b   1.000
_cell.length_c   1.000
_cell.angle_alpha   90.00
_cell.angle_beta   90.00
_cell.angle_gamma   90.00
#
_symmetry.space_group_name_H-M   'P 1'
#
loop_
_entity.id
_entity.type
_entity.pdbx_description
1 polymer ?
#
loop_
_entity_poly.entity_id
_entity_poly.type
_entity_poly.pdbx_seq_one_letter_code
_entity_poly.pdbx_strand_id
1 'polypeptide(L)'
;MADVVLGRQIQLAVDTISEAIDGADGFQNTHQPQHYESAKFSIEQVVFILEKIRIMWESILTRSTYRKSMCHVLGSVFSRITRDMLLIDDMAAEETLQLQGLIHLALENLSSLFLSLVENDDGSTKFLDHDTWTQLDGILPSLKKFRKLAELLDMSLKSITACWESGDLVTCGFTSSEVQNLIKAIFVD
;
A
#
# COMPACT_ATOMS: atom_id res chain seq x y z
N MET A 1 -10.28 -9.91 27.93
CA MET A 1 -9.28 -10.98 27.67
C MET A 1 -9.18 -11.26 26.18
N ALA A 2 -10.28 -11.52 25.47
CA ALA A 2 -10.30 -11.70 24.01
C ALA A 2 -9.72 -10.50 23.23
N ASP A 3 -10.08 -9.26 23.57
CA ASP A 3 -9.56 -8.06 22.89
C ASP A 3 -8.05 -7.88 23.07
N VAL A 4 -7.50 -8.25 24.22
CA VAL A 4 -6.05 -8.19 24.50
C VAL A 4 -5.31 -9.23 23.65
N VAL A 5 -5.87 -10.43 23.53
CA VAL A 5 -5.30 -11.49 22.67
C VAL A 5 -5.35 -11.07 21.21
N LEU A 6 -6.49 -10.55 20.74
CA LEU A 6 -6.64 -10.06 19.37
C LEU A 6 -5.67 -8.92 19.07
N GLY A 7 -5.55 -7.93 19.96
CA GLY A 7 -4.58 -6.84 19.81
C GLY A 7 -3.15 -7.35 19.66
N ARG A 8 -2.77 -8.38 20.44
CA ARG A 8 -1.46 -9.04 20.29
C ARG A 8 -1.31 -9.77 18.96
N GLN A 9 -2.35 -10.45 18.47
CA GLN A 9 -2.31 -11.11 17.16
C GLN A 9 -2.19 -10.10 16.01
N ILE A 10 -2.85 -8.94 16.12
CA ILE A 10 -2.71 -7.84 15.16
C ILE A 10 -1.26 -7.32 15.15
N GLN A 11 -0.66 -7.13 16.32
CA GLN A 11 0.73 -6.67 16.38
C GLN A 11 1.69 -7.70 15.77
N LEU A 12 1.54 -8.98 16.13
CA LEU A 12 2.36 -10.06 15.55
C LEU A 12 2.23 -10.13 14.02
N ALA A 13 1.02 -9.98 13.49
CA ALA A 13 0.80 -9.91 12.05
C ALA A 13 1.54 -8.72 11.41
N VAL A 14 1.47 -7.53 12.01
CA VAL A 14 2.18 -6.35 11.53
C VAL A 14 3.70 -6.55 11.58
N ASP A 15 4.23 -7.15 12.65
CA ASP A 15 5.66 -7.40 12.81
C ASP A 15 6.16 -8.40 11.76
N THR A 16 5.46 -9.52 11.58
CA THR A 16 5.80 -10.53 10.57
C THR A 16 5.74 -9.97 9.14
N ILE A 17 4.75 -9.14 8.83
CA ILE A 17 4.67 -8.51 7.50
C ILE A 17 5.77 -7.46 7.34
N SER A 18 6.14 -6.74 8.41
CA SER A 18 7.24 -5.78 8.37
C SER A 18 8.58 -6.46 8.08
N GLU A 19 8.84 -7.62 8.69
CA GLU A 19 10.02 -8.44 8.38
C GLU A 19 10.04 -8.88 6.91
N ALA A 20 8.88 -9.18 6.32
CA ALA A 20 8.79 -9.48 4.89
C ALA A 20 9.06 -8.25 4.01
N ILE A 21 8.63 -7.06 4.43
CA ILE A 21 8.92 -5.79 3.73
C ILE A 21 10.41 -5.45 3.81
N ASP A 22 11.09 -5.74 4.92
CA ASP A 22 12.52 -5.45 5.07
C ASP A 22 13.38 -6.19 4.03
N GLY A 23 12.89 -7.29 3.45
CA GLY A 23 13.53 -7.97 2.31
C GLY A 23 13.62 -7.13 1.03
N ALA A 24 12.85 -6.04 0.91
CA ALA A 24 12.89 -5.12 -0.23
C ALA A 24 14.01 -4.09 -0.11
N ASP A 25 14.74 -4.05 1.02
CA ASP A 25 15.83 -3.10 1.28
C ASP A 25 15.44 -1.65 0.99
N GLY A 26 14.26 -1.25 1.50
CA GLY A 26 13.72 0.10 1.29
C GLY A 26 13.21 0.39 -0.13
N PHE A 27 13.08 -0.63 -0.99
CA PHE A 27 12.68 -0.51 -2.39
C PHE A 27 13.66 0.31 -3.24
N GLN A 28 14.91 0.46 -2.81
CA GLN A 28 15.89 1.28 -3.51
C GLN A 28 16.61 0.50 -4.61
N ASN A 29 17.13 1.23 -5.58
CA ASN A 29 17.90 0.73 -6.73
C ASN A 29 17.16 -0.30 -7.58
N THR A 30 15.82 -0.25 -7.66
CA THR A 30 15.05 -1.26 -8.43
C THR A 30 15.24 -1.18 -9.95
N HIS A 31 15.99 -0.19 -10.46
CA HIS A 31 16.53 -0.23 -11.82
C HIS A 31 17.55 -1.37 -12.02
N GLN A 32 18.10 -1.93 -10.93
CA GLN A 32 18.99 -3.09 -10.95
C GLN A 32 18.18 -4.39 -10.80
N PRO A 33 18.38 -5.41 -11.65
CA PRO A 33 17.56 -6.63 -11.64
C PRO A 33 17.48 -7.34 -10.29
N GLN A 34 18.59 -7.42 -9.55
CA GLN A 34 18.64 -8.12 -8.25
C GLN A 34 17.81 -7.40 -7.18
N HIS A 35 17.87 -6.07 -7.15
CA HIS A 35 17.08 -5.25 -6.22
C HIS A 35 15.60 -5.31 -6.58
N TYR A 36 15.26 -5.26 -7.87
CA TYR A 36 13.88 -5.45 -8.32
C TYR A 36 13.33 -6.83 -7.95
N GLU A 37 14.08 -7.91 -8.18
CA GLU A 37 13.67 -9.26 -7.81
C GLU A 37 13.44 -9.39 -6.30
N SER A 38 14.31 -8.78 -5.48
CA SER A 38 14.18 -8.77 -4.01
C SER A 38 12.94 -7.99 -3.56
N ALA A 39 12.70 -6.82 -4.13
CA ALA A 39 11.51 -6.00 -3.85
C ALA A 39 10.21 -6.70 -4.28
N LYS A 40 10.21 -7.31 -5.47
CA LYS A 40 9.08 -8.10 -5.98
C LYS A 40 8.78 -9.29 -5.08
N PHE A 41 9.80 -10.08 -4.73
CA PHE A 41 9.64 -11.22 -3.83
C PHE A 41 9.07 -10.78 -2.47
N SER A 42 9.52 -9.65 -1.95
CA SER A 42 9.02 -9.09 -0.69
C SER A 42 7.53 -8.73 -0.78
N ILE A 43 7.08 -8.09 -1.87
CA ILE A 43 5.64 -7.84 -2.11
C ILE A 43 4.85 -9.15 -2.18
N GLU A 44 5.37 -10.17 -2.88
CA GLU A 44 4.72 -11.49 -2.98
C GLU A 44 4.62 -12.16 -1.59
N GLN A 45 5.63 -12.04 -0.74
CA GLN A 45 5.58 -12.53 0.64
C GLN A 45 4.54 -11.77 1.48
N VAL A 46 4.48 -10.44 1.37
CA VAL A 46 3.46 -9.61 2.04
C VAL A 46 2.05 -10.08 1.67
N VAL A 47 1.78 -10.25 0.37
CA VAL A 47 0.50 -10.75 -0.15
C VAL A 47 0.18 -12.12 0.43
N PHE A 48 1.14 -13.04 0.39
CA PHE A 48 0.98 -14.41 0.88
C PHE A 48 0.66 -14.46 2.39
N ILE A 49 1.34 -13.65 3.20
CA ILE A 49 1.10 -13.58 4.64
C ILE A 49 -0.29 -12.98 4.92
N LEU A 50 -0.67 -11.91 4.22
CA LEU A 50 -2.00 -11.30 4.33
C LEU A 50 -3.12 -12.29 4.00
N GLU A 51 -2.99 -13.08 2.95
CA GLU A 51 -3.99 -14.08 2.57
C GLU A 51 -4.10 -15.21 3.60
N LYS A 52 -2.97 -15.64 4.19
CA LYS A 52 -3.00 -16.59 5.31
C LYS A 52 -3.73 -16.03 6.54
N ILE A 53 -3.47 -14.77 6.89
CA ILE A 53 -4.13 -14.09 8.00
C ILE A 53 -5.62 -13.97 7.72
N ARG A 54 -6.00 -13.59 6.49
CA ARG A 54 -7.39 -13.52 6.04
C ARG A 54 -8.12 -14.83 6.30
N ILE A 55 -7.63 -15.93 5.73
CA ILE A 55 -8.27 -17.26 5.85
C ILE A 55 -8.44 -17.64 7.32
N MET A 56 -7.40 -17.42 8.13
CA MET A 56 -7.44 -17.73 9.55
C MET A 56 -8.47 -16.87 10.31
N TRP A 57 -8.45 -15.55 10.09
CA TRP A 57 -9.27 -14.61 10.85
C TRP A 57 -10.73 -14.60 10.42
N GLU A 58 -11.03 -14.75 9.13
CA GLU A 58 -12.40 -14.90 8.64
C GLU A 58 -13.10 -16.11 9.27
N SER A 59 -12.35 -17.18 9.59
CA SER A 59 -12.90 -18.39 10.20
C SER A 59 -13.26 -18.27 11.68
N ILE A 60 -12.71 -17.29 12.40
CA ILE A 60 -12.85 -17.18 13.88
C ILE A 60 -13.43 -15.85 14.36
N LEU A 61 -13.30 -14.77 13.58
CA LEU A 61 -13.75 -13.44 13.96
C LEU A 61 -15.14 -13.13 13.39
N THR A 62 -15.91 -12.33 14.12
CA THR A 62 -17.12 -11.74 13.54
C THR A 62 -16.76 -10.79 12.39
N ARG A 63 -17.66 -10.60 11.41
CA ARG A 63 -17.43 -9.73 10.25
C ARG A 63 -16.94 -8.32 10.66
N SER A 64 -17.56 -7.70 11.66
CA SER A 64 -17.15 -6.38 12.14
C SER A 64 -15.75 -6.39 12.76
N THR A 65 -15.42 -7.42 13.55
CA THR A 65 -14.10 -7.52 14.19
C THR A 65 -13.03 -7.79 13.14
N TYR A 66 -13.26 -8.74 12.24
CA TYR A 66 -12.39 -9.05 11.11
C TYR A 66 -12.07 -7.79 10.29
N ARG A 67 -13.10 -7.05 9.82
CA ARG A 67 -12.91 -5.86 9.00
C ARG A 67 -12.03 -4.83 9.70
N LYS A 68 -12.31 -4.52 10.98
CA LYS A 68 -11.51 -3.56 11.77
C LYS A 68 -10.08 -4.03 11.96
N SER A 69 -9.87 -5.30 12.32
CA SER A 69 -8.54 -5.86 12.53
C SER A 69 -7.72 -5.92 11.24
N MET A 70 -8.31 -6.36 10.14
CA MET A 70 -7.65 -6.42 8.83
C MET A 70 -7.34 -5.01 8.29
N CYS A 71 -8.24 -4.04 8.47
CA CYS A 71 -7.95 -2.66 8.11
C CYS A 71 -6.78 -2.08 8.91
N HIS A 72 -6.64 -2.44 10.20
CA HIS A 72 -5.49 -2.02 10.98
C HIS A 72 -4.17 -2.60 10.43
N VAL A 73 -4.15 -3.89 10.08
CA VAL A 73 -2.98 -4.54 9.49
C VAL A 73 -2.63 -3.90 8.14
N LEU A 74 -3.57 -3.83 7.20
CA LEU A 74 -3.38 -3.20 5.89
C LEU A 74 -2.96 -1.73 6.02
N GLY A 75 -3.55 -1.01 6.97
CA GLY A 75 -3.22 0.36 7.30
C GLY A 75 -1.73 0.54 7.55
N SER A 76 -1.18 -0.29 8.44
CA SER A 76 0.26 -0.32 8.77
C SER A 76 1.13 -0.75 7.58
N VAL A 77 0.72 -1.77 6.83
CA VAL A 77 1.47 -2.30 5.68
C VAL A 77 1.62 -1.25 4.58
N PHE A 78 0.52 -0.65 4.12
CA PHE A 78 0.59 0.37 3.07
C PHE A 78 1.31 1.63 3.56
N SER A 79 1.15 2.00 4.84
CA SER A 79 1.91 3.11 5.40
C SER A 79 3.42 2.84 5.41
N ARG A 80 3.85 1.62 5.72
CA ARG A 80 5.27 1.23 5.74
C ARG A 80 5.85 1.25 4.32
N ILE A 81 5.22 0.56 3.37
CA ILE A 81 5.71 0.48 1.98
C ILE A 81 5.77 1.89 1.35
N THR A 82 4.70 2.68 1.49
CA THR A 82 4.65 4.06 0.97
C THR A 82 5.76 4.91 1.57
N ARG A 83 6.00 4.80 2.88
CA ARG A 83 7.07 5.55 3.55
C ARG A 83 8.44 5.17 3.00
N ASP A 84 8.72 3.89 2.85
CA ASP A 84 10.04 3.42 2.42
C ASP A 84 10.33 3.88 0.98
N MET A 85 9.35 3.79 0.08
CA MET A 85 9.46 4.33 -1.28
C MET A 85 9.64 5.85 -1.33
N LEU A 86 8.98 6.60 -0.43
CA LEU A 86 9.14 8.06 -0.34
C LEU A 86 10.48 8.51 0.28
N LEU A 87 11.25 7.59 0.87
CA LEU A 87 12.58 7.86 1.44
C LEU A 87 13.72 7.60 0.44
N ILE A 88 13.41 7.21 -0.79
CA ILE A 88 14.43 7.09 -1.85
C ILE A 88 14.84 8.51 -2.27
N ASP A 89 16.13 8.82 -2.12
CA ASP A 89 16.65 10.17 -2.33
C ASP A 89 16.98 10.49 -3.80
N ASP A 90 17.33 9.48 -4.60
CA ASP A 90 17.74 9.59 -6.00
C ASP A 90 17.20 8.39 -6.78
N MET A 91 16.26 8.63 -7.70
CA MET A 91 15.59 7.61 -8.47
C MET A 91 16.02 7.67 -9.93
N ALA A 92 16.52 6.56 -10.45
CA ALA A 92 16.67 6.43 -11.90
C ALA A 92 15.30 6.46 -12.59
N ALA A 93 15.23 6.93 -13.84
CA ALA A 93 13.97 6.96 -14.60
C ALA A 93 13.30 5.58 -14.69
N GLU A 94 14.09 4.52 -14.94
CA GLU A 94 13.62 3.13 -14.95
C GLU A 94 13.06 2.71 -13.57
N GLU A 95 13.63 3.24 -12.48
CA GLU A 95 13.24 2.89 -11.12
C GLU A 95 11.81 3.30 -10.80
N THR A 96 11.39 4.48 -11.25
CA THR A 96 10.00 4.96 -11.07
C THR A 96 8.97 4.01 -11.69
N LEU A 97 9.27 3.47 -12.88
CA LEU A 97 8.44 2.48 -13.57
C LEU A 97 8.39 1.15 -12.81
N GLN A 98 9.54 0.68 -12.31
CA GLN A 98 9.61 -0.57 -11.55
C GLN A 98 8.81 -0.46 -10.23
N LEU A 99 8.95 0.64 -9.50
CA LEU A 99 8.20 0.91 -8.27
C LEU A 99 6.70 0.98 -8.54
N GLN A 100 6.29 1.67 -9.62
CA GLN A 100 4.90 1.70 -10.04
C GLN A 100 4.36 0.29 -10.33
N GLY A 101 5.14 -0.54 -11.03
CA GLY A 101 4.81 -1.94 -11.30
C GLY A 101 4.63 -2.76 -10.02
N LEU A 102 5.49 -2.57 -9.01
CA LEU A 102 5.37 -3.23 -7.70
C LEU A 102 4.10 -2.82 -6.94
N ILE A 103 3.73 -1.52 -7.01
CA ILE A 103 2.48 -1.04 -6.40
C ILE A 103 1.28 -1.71 -7.08
N HIS A 104 1.23 -1.73 -8.42
CA HIS A 104 0.16 -2.39 -9.16
C HIS A 104 0.08 -3.89 -8.87
N LEU A 105 1.23 -4.57 -8.82
CA LEU A 105 1.31 -5.98 -8.45
C LEU A 105 0.66 -6.23 -7.08
N ALA A 106 0.97 -5.42 -6.07
CA ALA A 106 0.37 -5.54 -4.76
C ALA A 106 -1.16 -5.32 -4.79
N LEU A 107 -1.62 -4.29 -5.50
CA LEU A 107 -3.05 -3.95 -5.60
C LEU A 107 -3.86 -5.04 -6.30
N GLU A 108 -3.34 -5.59 -7.40
CA GLU A 108 -4.00 -6.65 -8.16
C GLU A 108 -4.14 -7.93 -7.32
N ASN A 109 -3.06 -8.34 -6.65
CA ASN A 109 -3.06 -9.55 -5.84
C ASN A 109 -3.92 -9.43 -4.57
N LEU A 110 -4.11 -8.22 -4.04
CA LEU A 110 -4.94 -7.96 -2.85
C LEU A 110 -6.40 -7.61 -3.19
N SER A 111 -6.77 -7.62 -4.46
CA SER A 111 -8.12 -7.22 -4.90
C SER A 111 -9.25 -7.98 -4.21
N SER A 112 -9.12 -9.30 -4.06
CA SER A 112 -10.13 -10.13 -3.39
C SER A 112 -10.22 -9.87 -1.88
N LEU A 113 -9.12 -9.44 -1.25
CA LEU A 113 -9.10 -9.02 0.15
C LEU A 113 -9.80 -7.67 0.29
N PHE A 114 -9.58 -6.72 -0.62
CA PHE A 114 -10.26 -5.43 -0.58
C PHE A 114 -11.78 -5.55 -0.69
N LEU A 115 -12.26 -6.44 -1.56
CA LEU A 115 -13.69 -6.73 -1.70
C LEU A 115 -14.30 -7.25 -0.38
N SER A 116 -13.59 -8.10 0.37
CA SER A 116 -14.09 -8.63 1.65
C SER A 116 -14.21 -7.58 2.76
N LEU A 117 -13.63 -6.39 2.58
CA LEU A 117 -13.64 -5.29 3.54
C LEU A 117 -14.79 -4.29 3.34
N VAL A 118 -15.59 -4.43 2.30
CA VAL A 118 -16.67 -3.49 1.94
C VAL A 118 -18.01 -3.96 2.54
N GLU A 119 -18.89 -3.03 2.94
CA GLU A 119 -20.11 -3.39 3.71
C GLU A 119 -21.11 -4.20 2.88
N ASN A 120 -21.20 -3.90 1.58
CA ASN A 120 -22.24 -4.34 0.67
C ASN A 120 -21.75 -5.36 -0.38
N ASP A 121 -20.68 -6.10 -0.10
CA ASP A 121 -20.31 -7.21 -0.97
C ASP A 121 -21.39 -8.31 -0.87
N ASP A 122 -22.30 -8.30 -1.84
CA ASP A 122 -23.33 -9.32 -2.03
C ASP A 122 -22.77 -10.57 -2.74
N GLY A 123 -21.46 -10.61 -2.98
CA GLY A 123 -20.76 -11.67 -3.71
C GLY A 123 -20.96 -11.60 -5.24
N SER A 124 -21.69 -10.59 -5.74
CA SER A 124 -21.84 -10.34 -7.18
C SER A 124 -20.75 -9.41 -7.73
N THR A 125 -20.16 -8.57 -6.87
CA THR A 125 -19.09 -7.65 -7.22
C THR A 125 -17.76 -8.40 -7.36
N LYS A 126 -17.43 -8.73 -8.61
CA LYS A 126 -16.17 -9.42 -8.95
C LYS A 126 -15.00 -8.48 -9.19
N PHE A 127 -15.24 -7.16 -9.21
CA PHE A 127 -14.27 -6.15 -9.62
C PHE A 127 -14.34 -4.92 -8.72
N LEU A 128 -13.20 -4.28 -8.49
CA LEU A 128 -13.11 -3.04 -7.74
C LEU A 128 -13.59 -1.87 -8.60
N ASP A 129 -14.85 -1.47 -8.40
CA ASP A 129 -15.44 -0.30 -9.06
C ASP A 129 -15.17 1.01 -8.30
N HIS A 130 -15.64 2.12 -8.85
CA HIS A 130 -15.44 3.45 -8.26
C HIS A 130 -16.04 3.56 -6.84
N ASP A 131 -17.22 2.98 -6.61
CA ASP A 131 -17.87 3.03 -5.30
C ASP A 131 -17.06 2.24 -4.25
N THR A 132 -16.58 1.06 -4.65
CA THR A 132 -15.70 0.22 -3.82
C THR A 132 -14.45 0.98 -3.40
N TRP A 133 -13.76 1.63 -4.34
CA TRP A 133 -12.59 2.45 -4.03
C TRP A 133 -12.91 3.63 -3.13
N THR A 134 -14.06 4.28 -3.32
CA THR A 134 -14.51 5.39 -2.47
C THR A 134 -14.73 4.95 -1.03
N GLN A 135 -15.34 3.77 -0.83
CA GLN A 135 -15.52 3.20 0.50
C GLN A 135 -14.18 2.83 1.14
N LEU A 136 -13.29 2.17 0.38
CA LEU A 136 -11.95 1.81 0.83
C LEU A 136 -11.13 3.04 1.24
N ASP A 137 -11.22 4.14 0.49
CA ASP A 137 -10.54 5.40 0.83
C ASP A 137 -11.00 6.01 2.14
N GLY A 138 -12.29 5.84 2.47
CA GLY A 138 -12.84 6.28 3.74
C GLY A 138 -12.34 5.47 4.94
N ILE A 139 -12.03 4.19 4.75
CA ILE A 139 -11.61 3.28 5.84
C ILE A 139 -10.09 3.02 5.90
N LEU A 140 -9.38 3.22 4.79
CA LEU A 140 -7.94 2.99 4.62
C LEU A 140 -7.24 4.17 3.94
N PRO A 141 -7.00 5.29 4.64
CA PRO A 141 -6.30 6.45 4.08
C PRO A 141 -4.90 6.14 3.55
N SER A 142 -4.19 5.18 4.16
CA SER A 142 -2.87 4.75 3.68
C SER A 142 -2.92 4.01 2.35
N LEU A 143 -4.02 3.28 2.05
CA LEU A 143 -4.25 2.68 0.74
C LEU A 143 -4.50 3.76 -0.31
N LYS A 144 -5.29 4.80 0.01
CA LYS A 144 -5.49 5.96 -0.86
C LYS A 144 -4.15 6.61 -1.23
N LYS A 145 -3.31 6.85 -0.22
CA LYS A 145 -1.97 7.41 -0.41
C LYS A 145 -1.07 6.51 -1.26
N PHE A 146 -1.08 5.21 -1.00
CA PHE A 146 -0.31 4.20 -1.72
C PHE A 146 -0.70 4.14 -3.21
N ARG A 147 -1.99 4.14 -3.53
CA ARG A 147 -2.47 4.22 -4.92
C ARG A 147 -2.05 5.52 -5.59
N LYS A 148 -2.17 6.64 -4.88
CA LYS A 148 -1.77 7.95 -5.40
C LYS A 148 -0.27 8.05 -5.65
N LEU A 149 0.56 7.32 -4.89
CA LEU A 149 2.00 7.22 -5.16
C LEU A 149 2.29 6.59 -6.52
N ALA A 150 1.55 5.54 -6.94
CA ALA A 150 1.72 4.95 -8.27
C ALA A 150 1.40 5.94 -9.41
N GLU A 151 0.42 6.82 -9.21
CA GLU A 151 0.15 7.91 -10.17
C GLU A 151 1.32 8.93 -10.17
N LEU A 152 1.81 9.33 -9.00
CA LEU A 152 2.88 10.32 -8.86
C LEU A 152 4.19 9.87 -9.53
N LEU A 153 4.52 8.58 -9.46
CA LEU A 153 5.74 8.02 -10.06
C LEU A 153 5.75 8.12 -11.59
N ASP A 154 4.60 8.24 -12.25
CA ASP A 154 4.47 8.36 -13.71
C ASP A 154 4.06 9.78 -14.17
N MET A 155 3.84 10.70 -13.23
CA MET A 155 3.44 12.06 -13.54
C MET A 155 4.63 12.95 -13.93
N SER A 156 4.42 13.84 -14.90
CA SER A 156 5.33 14.97 -15.14
C SER A 156 5.33 15.96 -13.96
N LEU A 157 6.43 16.71 -13.78
CA LEU A 157 6.52 17.77 -12.76
C LEU A 157 5.36 18.78 -12.82
N LYS A 158 4.91 19.13 -14.04
CA LYS A 158 3.75 20.01 -14.25
C LYS A 158 2.47 19.41 -13.68
N SER A 159 2.24 18.12 -13.90
CA SER A 159 1.07 17.40 -13.39
C SER A 159 1.11 17.29 -11.86
N ILE A 160 2.27 16.97 -11.29
CA ILE A 160 2.46 16.93 -9.83
C ILE A 160 2.14 18.29 -9.20
N THR A 161 2.64 19.37 -9.81
CA THR A 161 2.39 20.75 -9.34
C THR A 161 0.90 21.08 -9.38
N ALA A 162 0.20 20.74 -10.45
CA ALA A 162 -1.25 20.96 -10.56
C ALA A 162 -2.06 20.14 -9.53
N CYS A 163 -1.67 18.89 -9.26
CA CYS A 163 -2.27 18.07 -8.21
C CYS A 163 -1.99 18.63 -6.80
N TRP A 164 -0.82 19.22 -6.57
CA TRP A 164 -0.51 19.89 -5.31
C TRP A 164 -1.35 21.15 -5.12
N GLU A 165 -1.39 22.03 -6.13
CA GLU A 165 -2.12 23.31 -6.10
C GLU A 165 -3.63 23.14 -5.96
N SER A 166 -4.20 22.10 -6.57
CA SER A 166 -5.61 21.75 -6.43
C SER A 166 -5.96 21.14 -5.06
N GLY A 167 -4.96 20.82 -4.23
CA GLY A 167 -5.14 20.16 -2.93
C GLY A 167 -5.33 18.65 -3.01
N ASP A 168 -5.36 18.06 -4.21
CA ASP A 168 -5.57 16.62 -4.44
C ASP A 168 -4.57 15.76 -3.64
N LEU A 169 -3.27 16.09 -3.69
CA LEU A 169 -2.25 15.35 -2.93
C LEU A 169 -2.44 15.47 -1.40
N VAL A 170 -2.87 16.63 -0.92
CA VAL A 170 -3.17 16.84 0.51
C VAL A 170 -4.35 15.97 0.94
N THR A 171 -5.40 15.85 0.10
CA THR A 171 -6.54 14.96 0.39
C THR A 171 -6.18 13.47 0.36
N CYS A 172 -5.07 13.11 -0.28
CA CYS A 172 -4.49 11.76 -0.26
C CYS A 172 -3.52 11.55 0.91
N GLY A 173 -3.28 12.57 1.75
CA GLY A 173 -2.45 12.46 2.95
C GLY A 173 -0.95 12.69 2.70
N PHE A 174 -0.57 13.30 1.58
CA PHE A 174 0.80 13.76 1.37
C PHE A 174 1.08 15.07 2.10
N THR A 175 2.28 15.16 2.65
CA THR A 175 2.83 16.38 3.24
C THR A 175 3.67 17.14 2.22
N SER A 176 3.89 18.44 2.47
CA SER A 176 4.74 19.25 1.59
C SER A 176 6.17 18.73 1.48
N SER A 177 6.72 18.17 2.56
CA SER A 177 8.07 17.61 2.56
C SER A 177 8.17 16.33 1.73
N GLU A 178 7.17 15.44 1.82
CA GLU A 178 7.14 14.22 1.02
C GLU A 178 7.07 14.55 -0.48
N VAL A 179 6.23 15.49 -0.88
CA VAL A 179 6.11 15.89 -2.30
C VAL A 179 7.39 16.55 -2.80
N GLN A 180 8.00 17.44 -2.00
CA GLN A 180 9.27 18.07 -2.36
C GLN A 180 10.41 17.05 -2.49
N ASN A 181 10.49 16.10 -1.56
CA ASN A 181 11.53 15.06 -1.60
C ASN A 181 11.33 14.13 -2.79
N LEU A 182 10.09 13.72 -3.08
CA LEU A 182 9.78 12.89 -4.24
C LEU A 182 10.12 13.61 -5.56
N ILE A 183 9.79 14.91 -5.68
CA ILE A 183 10.17 15.70 -6.86
C ILE A 183 11.69 15.74 -7.01
N LYS A 184 12.43 15.93 -5.92
CA LYS A 184 13.90 15.89 -5.96
C LYS A 184 14.39 14.51 -6.39
N ALA A 185 13.84 13.45 -5.82
CA ALA A 185 14.26 12.09 -6.16
C ALA A 185 14.04 11.75 -7.64
N ILE A 186 12.96 12.22 -8.27
CA ILE A 186 12.61 11.86 -9.66
C ILE A 186 13.23 12.78 -10.71
N PHE A 187 13.31 14.08 -10.44
CA PHE A 187 13.64 15.10 -11.45
C PHE A 187 14.99 15.78 -11.25
N VAL A 188 15.79 15.34 -10.28
CA VAL A 188 17.15 15.87 -10.12
C VAL A 188 18.02 15.32 -11.25
N ASP A 189 18.24 16.21 -12.23
CA ASP A 189 19.53 16.45 -12.88
C ASP A 189 20.18 17.71 -12.26
#